data_AF-A0A2H3LBH2-F1
#
_entry.id   AF-A0A2H3LBH2-F1
#
_cell.length_a   1.000
_cell.length_b   1.000
_cell.length_c   1.000
_cell.angle_alpha   90.00
_cell.angle_beta   90.00
_cell.angle_gamma   90.00
#
_symmetry.space_group_name_H-M   'P 1'
#
loop_
_entity.id
_entity.type
_entity.pdbx_description
1 polymer ?
#
loop_
_entity_poly.entity_id
_entity_poly.type
_entity_poly.pdbx_seq_one_letter_code
_entity_poly.pdbx_strand_id
1 'polypeptide(L)'
;MITIIIWAGVGLVVLGVGGGIATTATTAFIPALFGLVLIVLGWLARNPARTRLMTLIALGIAALGTIAALANVGRLAGAGGVGLNAATFSNLIMAFFSVLPLGFWAVERMTGMKLLED
;
A
#
# COMPACT_ATOMS: atom_id res chain seq x y z
N MET A 1 -5.97 1.14 13.84
CA MET A 1 -5.53 1.72 12.53
C MET A 1 -4.03 1.61 12.29
N ILE A 2 -3.18 2.02 13.25
CA ILE A 2 -1.73 2.09 13.07
C ILE A 2 -1.13 0.73 12.67
N THR A 3 -1.60 -0.32 13.33
CA THR A 3 -1.16 -1.71 13.10
C THR A 3 -1.39 -2.16 11.65
N ILE A 4 -2.52 -1.80 11.03
CA ILE A 4 -2.79 -2.13 9.62
C ILE A 4 -1.81 -1.45 8.69
N ILE A 5 -1.54 -0.16 8.92
CA ILE A 5 -0.62 0.61 8.09
C ILE A 5 0.77 -0.04 8.10
N ILE A 6 1.22 -0.49 9.28
CA ILE A 6 2.50 -1.19 9.43
C ILE A 6 2.45 -2.54 8.72
N TRP A 7 1.45 -3.39 8.96
CA TRP A 7 1.36 -4.70 8.33
C TRP A 7 1.19 -4.64 6.81
N ALA A 8 0.43 -3.66 6.31
CA ALA A 8 0.32 -3.40 4.89
C ALA A 8 1.69 -3.01 4.29
N GLY A 9 2.42 -2.15 5.00
CA GLY A 9 3.78 -1.78 4.63
C GLY A 9 4.76 -2.98 4.66
N VAL A 10 4.68 -3.85 5.66
CA VAL A 10 5.48 -5.08 5.74
C VAL A 10 5.19 -6.01 4.57
N GLY A 11 3.91 -6.23 4.24
CA GLY A 11 3.52 -7.05 3.09
C GLY A 11 4.07 -6.51 1.77
N LEU A 12 3.99 -5.18 1.58
CA LEU A 12 4.58 -4.49 0.43
C LEU A 12 6.09 -4.66 0.34
N VAL A 13 6.81 -4.58 1.47
CA VAL A 13 8.26 -4.82 1.52
C VAL A 13 8.59 -6.26 1.16
N VAL A 14 7.95 -7.23 1.81
CA VAL A 14 8.24 -8.66 1.58
C VAL A 14 7.98 -9.04 0.13
N LEU A 15 6.83 -8.65 -0.43
CA LEU A 15 6.47 -9.00 -1.79
C LEU A 15 7.25 -8.20 -2.84
N GLY A 16 7.58 -6.94 -2.56
CA GLY A 16 8.41 -6.14 -3.46
C GLY A 16 9.85 -6.64 -3.53
N VAL A 17 10.46 -6.95 -2.38
CA VAL A 17 11.81 -7.53 -2.34
C VAL A 17 11.82 -8.93 -2.96
N GLY A 18 10.86 -9.79 -2.58
CA GLY A 18 10.72 -11.13 -3.14
C GLY A 18 10.51 -11.11 -4.66
N GLY A 19 9.65 -10.22 -5.16
CA GLY A 19 9.45 -10.00 -6.59
C GLY A 19 10.70 -9.49 -7.30
N GLY A 20 11.43 -8.56 -6.69
CA GLY A 20 12.69 -8.03 -7.20
C GLY A 20 13.77 -9.11 -7.35
N ILE A 21 13.92 -9.97 -6.35
CA ILE A 21 14.86 -11.10 -6.38
C ILE A 21 14.43 -12.13 -7.43
N ALA A 22 13.14 -12.49 -7.47
CA ALA A 22 12.63 -13.52 -8.38
C ALA A 22 12.65 -13.10 -9.85
N THR A 23 12.46 -11.82 -10.15
CA THR A 23 12.35 -11.32 -11.53
C THR A 23 13.59 -10.57 -12.01
N THR A 24 14.52 -10.22 -11.12
CA THR A 24 15.67 -9.31 -11.36
C THR A 24 15.29 -7.93 -11.91
N ALA A 25 14.00 -7.60 -11.96
CA ALA A 25 13.51 -6.36 -12.50
C ALA A 25 13.49 -5.27 -11.41
N THR A 26 14.16 -4.15 -11.66
CA THR A 26 14.21 -3.03 -10.71
C THR A 26 12.83 -2.48 -10.35
N THR A 27 11.87 -2.58 -11.28
CA THR A 27 10.48 -2.13 -11.06
C THR A 27 9.74 -2.97 -10.02
N ALA A 28 10.15 -4.21 -9.79
CA ALA A 28 9.57 -5.06 -8.75
C ALA A 28 9.88 -4.61 -7.32
N PHE A 29 10.86 -3.72 -7.13
CA PHE A 29 11.15 -3.12 -5.82
C PHE A 29 10.30 -1.90 -5.47
N ILE A 30 9.50 -1.37 -6.42
CA ILE A 30 8.64 -0.20 -6.17
C ILE A 30 7.68 -0.43 -4.99
N PRO A 31 6.96 -1.58 -4.88
CA PRO A 31 6.14 -1.87 -3.72
C PRO A 31 6.94 -1.82 -2.41
N ALA A 32 8.19 -2.28 -2.40
CA ALA A 32 8.99 -2.29 -1.18
C ALA A 32 9.35 -0.88 -0.70
N LEU A 33 9.66 0.03 -1.61
CA LEU A 33 9.89 1.44 -1.25
C LEU A 33 8.63 2.07 -0.65
N PHE A 34 7.47 1.83 -1.26
CA PHE A 34 6.18 2.30 -0.71
C PHE A 34 5.88 1.69 0.67
N GLY A 35 6.14 0.39 0.81
CA GLY A 35 5.94 -0.33 2.07
C GLY A 35 6.79 0.24 3.22
N LEU A 36 8.05 0.58 2.95
CA LEU A 36 8.92 1.24 3.93
C LEU A 36 8.35 2.57 4.41
N VAL A 37 7.83 3.39 3.48
CA VAL A 37 7.21 4.69 3.84
C VAL A 37 6.00 4.47 4.75
N LEU A 38 5.14 3.49 4.45
CA LEU A 38 3.99 3.17 5.30
C LEU A 38 4.40 2.68 6.69
N ILE A 39 5.42 1.82 6.79
CA ILE A 39 5.95 1.35 8.08
C ILE A 39 6.44 2.54 8.91
N VAL A 40 7.23 3.45 8.31
CA VAL A 40 7.76 4.63 9.01
C VAL A 40 6.63 5.54 9.49
N LEU A 41 5.61 5.79 8.65
CA LEU A 41 4.46 6.62 9.03
C LEU A 41 3.61 5.96 10.13
N GLY A 42 3.38 4.65 10.04
CA GLY A 42 2.70 3.89 11.09
C GLY A 42 3.47 3.94 12.41
N TRP A 43 4.81 3.79 12.37
CA TRP A 43 5.63 3.91 13.56
C TRP A 43 5.60 5.32 14.17
N LEU A 44 5.71 6.37 13.35
CA LEU A 44 5.57 7.76 13.78
C LEU A 44 4.18 8.07 14.36
N ALA A 45 3.14 7.40 13.87
CA ALA A 45 1.77 7.54 14.35
C ALA A 45 1.56 6.97 15.77
N ARG A 46 2.50 6.19 16.32
CA ARG A 46 2.44 5.71 17.72
C ARG A 46 2.60 6.84 18.75
N ASN A 47 3.11 8.00 18.35
CA ASN A 47 3.19 9.16 19.23
C ASN A 47 1.82 9.88 19.27
N PRO A 48 1.15 10.00 20.43
CA PRO A 48 -0.20 10.55 20.54
C PRO A 48 -0.32 11.99 20.02
N ALA A 49 0.76 12.79 20.09
CA ALA A 49 0.77 14.15 19.56
C ALA A 49 0.72 14.21 18.02
N ARG A 50 1.10 13.12 17.33
CA ARG A 50 1.24 13.05 15.87
C ARG A 50 0.36 12.00 15.21
N THR A 51 -0.32 11.14 15.99
CA THR A 51 -1.14 10.02 15.52
C THR A 51 -2.09 10.41 14.39
N ARG A 52 -2.89 11.46 14.58
CA ARG A 52 -3.90 11.87 13.60
C ARG A 52 -3.28 12.31 12.28
N LEU A 53 -2.25 13.16 12.34
CA LEU A 53 -1.59 13.69 11.14
C LEU A 53 -0.87 12.58 10.37
N MET A 54 -0.08 11.75 11.07
CA MET A 54 0.68 10.66 10.44
C MET A 54 -0.24 9.60 9.82
N THR A 55 -1.36 9.29 10.47
CA THR A 55 -2.37 8.37 9.93
C THR A 55 -3.01 8.93 8.65
N LEU A 56 -3.35 10.23 8.63
CA LEU A 56 -3.90 10.86 7.42
C LEU A 56 -2.88 10.90 6.27
N ILE A 57 -1.61 11.16 6.56
CA ILE A 57 -0.54 11.12 5.55
C ILE A 57 -0.40 9.69 5.02
N ALA A 58 -0.38 8.68 5.90
CA ALA A 58 -0.29 7.28 5.50
C ALA A 58 -1.48 6.85 4.61
N LEU A 59 -2.70 7.26 4.96
CA LEU A 59 -3.90 7.05 4.14
C LEU A 59 -3.79 7.79 2.80
N GLY A 60 -3.27 9.02 2.77
CA GLY A 60 -3.02 9.75 1.53
C GLY A 60 -2.04 9.04 0.62
N ILE A 61 -0.94 8.52 1.17
CA ILE A 61 0.04 7.73 0.41
C ILE A 61 -0.57 6.43 -0.10
N ALA A 62 -1.36 5.72 0.73
CA ALA A 62 -2.07 4.53 0.31
C ALA A 62 -3.09 4.82 -0.82
N ALA A 63 -3.80 5.95 -0.76
CA ALA A 63 -4.68 6.39 -1.83
C ALA A 63 -3.92 6.66 -3.13
N LEU A 64 -2.80 7.39 -3.05
CA LEU A 64 -1.95 7.66 -4.21
C LEU A 64 -1.39 6.37 -4.82
N GLY A 65 -0.91 5.43 -3.98
CA GLY A 65 -0.43 4.13 -4.42
C GLY A 65 -1.51 3.30 -5.12
N THR A 66 -2.74 3.32 -4.59
CA THR A 66 -3.90 2.65 -5.20
C THR A 66 -4.25 3.26 -6.56
N ILE A 67 -4.37 4.58 -6.63
CA ILE A 67 -4.72 5.29 -7.87
C ILE A 67 -3.64 5.08 -8.94
N ALA A 68 -2.36 5.22 -8.58
CA ALA A 68 -1.26 5.03 -9.52
C ALA A 68 -1.22 3.60 -10.07
N ALA A 69 -1.39 2.60 -9.19
CA ALA A 69 -1.43 1.20 -9.60
C ALA A 69 -2.63 0.91 -10.52
N LEU A 70 -3.84 1.36 -10.17
CA LEU A 70 -5.04 1.16 -10.97
C LEU A 70 -4.97 1.88 -12.32
N ALA A 71 -4.46 3.11 -12.35
CA ALA A 71 -4.27 3.86 -13.60
C ALA A 71 -3.30 3.14 -14.55
N ASN A 72 -2.21 2.57 -14.01
CA ASN A 72 -1.24 1.83 -14.82
C ASN A 72 -1.81 0.49 -15.31
N VAL A 73 -2.58 -0.21 -14.49
CA VAL A 73 -3.29 -1.44 -14.90
C VAL A 73 -4.33 -1.14 -15.98
N GLY A 74 -5.13 -0.07 -15.82
CA GLY A 74 -6.11 0.36 -16.82
C GLY A 74 -5.45 0.74 -18.16
N ARG A 75 -4.31 1.43 -18.10
CA ARG A 75 -3.48 1.73 -19.29
C ARG A 75 -2.98 0.47 -19.97
N LEU A 76 -2.50 -0.52 -19.22
CA LEU A 76 -2.01 -1.80 -19.76
C LEU A 76 -3.15 -2.64 -20.37
N ALA A 77 -4.34 -2.62 -19.76
CA ALA A 77 -5.52 -3.26 -20.30
C ALA A 77 -5.98 -2.62 -21.62
N GLY A 78 -6.00 -1.29 -21.69
CA GLY A 78 -6.34 -0.55 -22.92
C GLY A 78 -5.33 -0.74 -24.05
N ALA A 79 -4.08 -1.06 -23.74
CA ALA A 79 -3.02 -1.33 -24.71
C ALA A 79 -3.04 -2.77 -25.29
N GLY A 80 -4.02 -3.60 -24.91
CA GLY A 80 -4.20 -4.95 -25.47
C GLY A 80 -3.21 -6.01 -24.98
N GLY A 81 -2.48 -5.73 -23.89
CA GLY A 81 -1.42 -6.62 -23.39
C GLY A 81 -1.31 -6.58 -21.88
N VAL A 82 -2.24 -7.23 -21.17
CA VAL A 82 -2.06 -7.55 -19.74
C VAL A 82 -1.19 -8.80 -19.65
N GLY A 83 0.10 -8.65 -19.95
CA GLY A 83 1.09 -9.69 -19.66
C GLY A 83 1.42 -9.71 -18.17
N LEU A 84 1.54 -10.91 -17.60
CA LEU A 84 2.11 -11.11 -16.26
C LEU A 84 3.62 -10.85 -16.33
N ASN A 85 4.00 -9.58 -16.25
CA ASN A 85 5.38 -9.14 -16.12
C ASN A 85 5.61 -8.50 -14.73
N ALA A 86 6.87 -8.23 -14.40
CA ALA A 86 7.25 -7.66 -13.11
C ALA A 86 6.54 -6.33 -12.80
N ALA A 87 6.24 -5.51 -13.81
CA ALA A 87 5.52 -4.26 -13.63
C ALA A 87 4.03 -4.50 -13.29
N THR A 88 3.35 -5.40 -14.01
CA THR A 88 1.96 -5.77 -13.71
C THR A 88 1.83 -6.37 -12.31
N PHE A 89 2.76 -7.26 -11.93
CA PHE A 89 2.85 -7.83 -10.59
C PHE A 89 2.98 -6.75 -9.50
N SER A 90 3.88 -5.79 -9.72
CA SER A 90 4.10 -4.67 -8.78
C SER A 90 2.86 -3.81 -8.60
N ASN A 91 2.16 -3.48 -9.70
CA ASN A 91 0.93 -2.71 -9.63
C ASN A 91 -0.16 -3.49 -8.89
N LEU A 92 -0.31 -4.80 -9.12
CA LEU A 92 -1.33 -5.61 -8.44
C LEU A 92 -1.08 -5.68 -6.93
N ILE A 93 0.16 -5.91 -6.51
CA ILE A 93 0.53 -5.94 -5.09
C ILE A 93 0.34 -4.57 -4.46
N MET A 94 0.77 -3.49 -5.13
CA MET A 94 0.55 -2.14 -4.64
C MET A 94 -0.95 -1.86 -4.48
N ALA A 95 -1.76 -2.13 -5.49
CA ALA A 95 -3.20 -1.91 -5.41
C ALA A 95 -3.83 -2.70 -4.25
N PHE A 96 -3.48 -3.98 -4.10
CA PHE A 96 -4.04 -4.83 -3.06
C PHE A 96 -3.71 -4.32 -1.65
N PHE A 97 -2.43 -4.10 -1.35
CA PHE A 97 -2.01 -3.71 0.00
C PHE A 97 -2.31 -2.26 0.35
N SER A 98 -2.36 -1.37 -0.65
CA SER A 98 -2.72 0.03 -0.43
C SER A 98 -4.22 0.22 -0.17
N VAL A 99 -5.07 -0.68 -0.71
CA VAL A 99 -6.51 -0.67 -0.43
C VAL A 99 -6.83 -1.09 1.00
N LEU A 100 -6.03 -1.97 1.64
CA LEU A 100 -6.30 -2.44 2.99
C LEU A 100 -6.48 -1.32 4.02
N PRO A 101 -5.52 -0.40 4.23
CA PRO A 101 -5.70 0.70 5.19
C PRO A 101 -6.85 1.64 4.81
N LEU A 102 -7.10 1.86 3.51
CA LEU A 102 -8.22 2.69 3.04
C LEU A 102 -9.58 2.04 3.32
N GLY A 103 -9.70 0.74 3.06
CA GLY A 103 -10.91 -0.04 3.27
C GLY A 103 -11.26 -0.10 4.74
N PHE A 104 -10.30 -0.41 5.61
CA PHE A 104 -10.52 -0.38 7.05
C PHE A 104 -10.91 1.01 7.54
N TRP A 105 -10.25 2.07 7.05
CA TRP A 105 -10.63 3.45 7.39
C TRP A 105 -12.06 3.78 6.96
N ALA A 106 -12.47 3.35 5.77
CA ALA A 106 -13.82 3.55 5.26
C ALA A 106 -14.86 2.79 6.09
N VAL A 107 -14.57 1.54 6.48
CA VAL A 107 -15.46 0.74 7.33
C VAL A 107 -15.57 1.32 8.74
N GLU A 108 -14.48 1.76 9.36
CA GLU A 108 -14.53 2.46 10.65
C GLU A 108 -15.41 3.72 10.55
N ARG A 109 -15.31 4.47 9.44
CA ARG A 109 -16.15 5.65 9.19
C ARG A 109 -17.64 5.31 9.00
N MET A 110 -17.95 4.19 8.36
CA MET A 110 -19.33 3.77 8.09
C MET A 110 -20.00 3.13 9.31
N THR A 111 -19.25 2.36 10.10
CA THR A 111 -19.78 1.59 11.23
C THR A 111 -19.64 2.31 12.57
N GLY A 112 -18.78 3.32 12.67
CA GLY A 112 -18.48 4.00 13.93
C GLY A 112 -17.70 3.13 14.95
N MET A 113 -17.39 1.88 14.59
CA MET A 113 -16.63 0.95 15.43
C MET A 113 -15.14 1.09 15.12
N LYS A 114 -14.31 1.13 16.16
CA LYS A 114 -12.86 0.92 15.99
C LYS A 114 -12.62 -0.57 15.77
N LEU A 115 -12.23 -0.94 14.55
CA LEU A 115 -12.05 -2.35 14.17
C LEU A 115 -10.76 -2.96 14.74
N LEU A 116 -9.83 -2.13 15.18
CA LEU A 116 -8.60 -2.57 15.83
C LEU A 116 -8.23 -1.61 16.97
N GLU A 117 -7.99 -2.18 18.14
CA GLU A 117 -7.33 -1.48 19.25
C GLU A 117 -5.88 -1.16 18.85
N ASP A 118 -5.48 0.10 18.99
CA ASP A 118 -4.15 0.61 18.62
C ASP A 118 -3.09 0.29 19.69
#